data_AF-A0A1C5TE54-F1
#
_entry.id   AF-A0A1C5TE54-F1
#
_cell.length_a   1.000
_cell.length_b   1.000
_cell.length_c   1.000
_cell.angle_alpha   90.00
_cell.angle_beta   90.00
_cell.angle_gamma   90.00
#
_symmetry.space_group_name_H-M   'P 1'
#
loop_
_entity.id
_entity.type
_entity.pdbx_description
1 polymer ?
#
loop_
_entity_poly.entity_id
_entity_poly.type
_entity_poly.pdbx_seq_one_letter_code
_entity_poly.pdbx_strand_id
1 'polypeptide(L)' 'MKYKVMYTAGAKKDLRNIFRYISEELLASENAAGQTERIMTAIRKLDTMPNRNRLYEEEPWRSRGL' A
#
# COMPACT_ATOMS: atom_id res chain seq x y z
N MET A 1 16.46 -0.22 15.01
CA MET A 1 15.22 0.41 15.51
C MET A 1 14.05 -0.14 14.70
N LYS A 2 12.89 -0.42 15.30
CA LYS A 2 11.69 -0.88 14.59
C LYS A 2 10.51 0.05 14.88
N TYR A 3 9.81 0.46 13.83
CA TYR A 3 8.59 1.25 13.84
C TYR A 3 7.37 0.35 13.77
N LYS A 4 6.27 0.78 14.41
CA LYS A 4 4.99 0.11 14.28
C LYS A 4 4.28 0.59 13.01
N VAL A 5 4.09 -0.32 12.06
CA VAL A 5 3.32 -0.04 10.85
C VAL A 5 1.82 -0.22 11.14
N MET A 6 1.02 0.79 10.80
CA MET A 6 -0.42 0.83 11.05
C MET A 6 -1.15 1.17 9.76
N TYR A 7 -2.29 0.51 9.51
CA TYR A 7 -3.16 0.82 8.38
C TYR A 7 -4.32 1.70 8.84
N THR A 8 -4.56 2.79 8.14
CA THR A 8 -5.79 3.57 8.29
C THR A 8 -6.99 2.78 7.76
N ALA A 9 -8.21 3.16 8.15
CA ALA A 9 -9.42 2.55 7.63
C ALA A 9 -9.54 2.70 6.10
N GLY A 10 -9.11 3.84 5.56
CA GLY A 10 -9.02 4.11 4.12
C GLY A 10 -8.09 3.12 3.42
N ALA A 11 -6.83 3.01 3.88
CA ALA A 11 -5.86 2.10 3.27
C ALA A 11 -6.33 0.63 3.27
N LYS A 12 -7.03 0.17 4.31
CA LYS A 12 -7.63 -1.17 4.34
C LYS A 12 -8.74 -1.32 3.29
N LYS A 13 -9.55 -0.28 3.08
CA LYS A 13 -10.59 -0.26 2.03
C LYS A 13 -9.94 -0.27 0.65
N ASP A 14 -8.87 0.48 0.45
CA ASP A 14 -8.16 0.55 -0.83
C ASP A 14 -7.56 -0.81 -1.22
N LEU A 15 -6.92 -1.51 -0.28
CA LEU A 15 -6.43 -2.88 -0.51
C LEU A 15 -7.55 -3.85 -0.92
N ARG A 16 -8.71 -3.77 -0.26
CA ARG A 16 -9.88 -4.58 -0.64
C ARG A 16 -10.42 -4.22 -2.01
N ASN A 17 -10.48 -2.94 -2.34
CA ASN A 17 -10.95 -2.47 -3.65
C ASN A 17 -10.03 -2.93 -4.77
N ILE A 18 -8.71 -2.85 -4.59
CA ILE A 18 -7.71 -3.36 -5.54
C ILE A 18 -7.92 -4.87 -5.76
N PHE A 19 -8.02 -5.64 -4.67
CA PHE A 19 -8.27 -7.08 -4.78
C PHE A 19 -9.54 -7.35 -5.58
N ARG A 20 -10.66 -6.74 -5.17
CA ARG A 20 -11.97 -6.93 -5.78
C ARG A 20 -11.97 -6.60 -7.27
N TYR A 21 -11.40 -5.46 -7.64
CA TYR A 21 -11.31 -5.04 -9.04
C TYR A 21 -10.60 -6.10 -9.89
N ILE A 22 -9.42 -6.57 -9.43
CA ILE A 22 -8.64 -7.54 -10.18
C ILE A 22 -9.32 -8.93 -10.18
N SER A 23 -9.91 -9.37 -9.07
CA SER A 23 -10.51 -10.71 -8.97
C SER A 23 -11.89 -10.81 -9.62
N GLU A 24 -12.73 -9.79 -9.48
CA GLU A 24 -14.15 -9.85 -9.87
C GLU A 24 -14.41 -9.14 -11.20
N GLU A 25 -13.76 -8.02 -11.48
CA GLU A 25 -13.98 -7.28 -12.73
C GLU A 25 -13.02 -7.76 -13.83
N LEU A 26 -11.75 -8.01 -13.49
CA LEU A 26 -10.76 -8.55 -14.43
C LEU A 26 -10.68 -10.09 -14.43
N LEU A 27 -11.47 -10.76 -13.58
CA LEU A 27 -11.53 -12.23 -13.46
C LEU A 27 -10.17 -12.90 -13.22
N ALA A 28 -9.27 -12.22 -12.51
CA ALA A 28 -7.87 -12.62 -12.35
C ALA A 28 -7.49 -12.82 -10.87
N SER A 29 -8.18 -13.72 -10.17
CA SER A 29 -8.06 -13.91 -8.71
C SER A 29 -6.66 -14.24 -8.21
N GLU A 30 -5.87 -15.05 -8.95
CA GLU A 30 -4.48 -15.34 -8.57
C GLU A 30 -3.61 -14.08 -8.65
N ASN A 31 -3.79 -13.27 -9.70
CA ASN A 31 -3.12 -11.98 -9.84
C ASN A 31 -3.54 -11.02 -8.72
N ALA A 32 -4.82 -10.99 -8.35
CA ALA A 32 -5.32 -10.17 -7.26
C ALA A 32 -4.61 -10.49 -5.93
N ALA A 33 -4.48 -11.78 -5.60
CA ALA A 33 -3.77 -12.25 -4.41
C ALA A 33 -2.27 -11.90 -4.46
N GLY A 34 -1.62 -12.10 -5.60
CA GLY A 34 -0.23 -11.74 -5.80
C GLY A 34 0.02 -10.23 -5.64
N GLN A 35 -0.86 -9.38 -6.18
CA GLN A 35 -0.72 -7.93 -6.06
C GLN A 35 -0.93 -7.43 -4.63
N THR A 36 -1.97 -7.89 -3.94
CA THR A 36 -2.20 -7.48 -2.55
C THR A 36 -1.06 -7.94 -1.63
N GLU A 37 -0.53 -9.15 -1.81
CA GLU A 37 0.59 -9.63 -1.00
C GLU A 37 1.87 -8.82 -1.25
N ARG A 38 2.16 -8.46 -2.50
CA ARG A 38 3.28 -7.57 -2.85
C ARG A 38 3.17 -6.22 -2.15
N ILE A 39 1.99 -5.61 -2.16
CA ILE A 39 1.75 -4.31 -1.50
C ILE A 39 1.91 -4.44 0.01
N MET A 40 1.25 -5.43 0.63
CA MET A 40 1.34 -5.64 2.09
C MET A 40 2.77 -5.93 2.54
N THR A 41 3.53 -6.72 1.77
CA THR A 41 4.95 -6.99 2.05
C THR A 41 5.80 -5.73 1.93
N ALA A 42 5.58 -4.90 0.90
CA ALA A 42 6.29 -3.63 0.76
C ALA A 42 6.03 -2.69 1.94
N ILE A 43 4.78 -2.62 2.41
CA ILE A 43 4.35 -1.81 3.57
C ILE A 43 4.98 -2.33 4.87
N ARG A 44 4.99 -3.66 5.11
CA ARG A 44 5.61 -4.27 6.31
C ARG A 44 7.08 -3.90 6.46
N LYS A 45 7.83 -3.83 5.34
CA LYS A 45 9.25 -3.45 5.32
C LYS A 45 9.54 -1.99 5.69
N LEU A 46 8.52 -1.15 5.88
CA LEU A 46 8.69 0.22 6.41
C LEU A 46 8.94 0.24 7.92
N ASP A 47 8.82 -0.91 8.60
CA ASP A 47 9.14 -1.05 10.02
C ASP A 47 10.60 -0.72 10.35
N THR A 48 11.53 -0.85 9.41
CA THR A 48 12.97 -0.62 9.64
C THR A 48 13.50 0.59 8.90
N MET A 49 12.91 0.95 7.74
CA MET A 49 13.30 2.10 6.94
C MET A 49 12.05 2.86 6.44
N PRO A 50 11.39 3.67 7.31
CA PRO A 50 10.11 4.29 6.99
C PRO A 50 10.19 5.33 5.86
N ASN A 51 11.32 6.03 5.76
CA ASN A 51 11.55 7.08 4.75
C ASN A 51 12.34 6.55 3.54
N ARG A 52 12.16 5.28 3.18
CA ARG A 52 12.90 4.66 2.06
C ARG A 52 12.45 5.12 0.68
N ASN A 53 11.22 5.60 0.57
CA ASN A 53 10.66 6.09 -0.68
C ASN A 53 10.83 7.61 -0.73
N ARG A 54 11.06 8.12 -1.93
CA ARG A 54 11.16 9.56 -2.17
C ARG A 54 9.79 10.19 -1.94
N LEU A 55 9.76 11.32 -1.23
CA LEU A 55 8.56 12.15 -1.12
C LEU A 55 8.20 12.74 -2.50
N TYR A 56 6.92 12.97 -2.73
CA TYR A 56 6.46 13.76 -3.86
C TYR A 56 7.13 15.14 -3.83
N GLU A 57 7.50 15.64 -5.00
CA GLU A 57 8.10 16.98 -5.13
C GLU A 57 7.03 18.07 -5.07
N GLU A 58 5.83 17.74 -5.55
CA GLU A 58 4.71 18.66 -5.73
C GLU A 58 3.82 18.76 -4.50
N GLU A 59 3.28 19.96 -4.28
CA GLU A 59 2.23 20.21 -3.28
C GLU A 59 0.85 19.82 -3.83
N PRO A 60 -0.09 19.36 -2.98
CA PRO A 60 -0.03 19.33 -1.50
C PRO A 60 0.58 18.04 -0.92
N TRP A 61 1.11 17.16 -1.76
CA TRP A 61 1.51 15.81 -1.34
C TRP A 61 2.78 15.81 -0.51
N ARG A 62 3.75 16.64 -0.91
CA ARG A 62 5.02 16.81 -0.19
C ARG A 62 4.83 17.20 1.27
N SER A 63 4.04 18.24 1.54
CA SER A 63 3.76 18.70 2.91
C SER A 63 2.95 17.71 3.75
N ARG A 64 2.28 16.75 3.10
CA ARG A 64 1.57 15.64 3.76
C ARG A 64 2.46 14.42 4.03
N GLY A 65 3.75 14.49 3.69
CA GLY A 65 4.68 13.39 3.88
C GLY A 65 4.45 12.21 2.94
N LEU A 66 3.83 12.48 1.78
CA LEU A 66 3.68 11.51 0.69
C LEU A 66 4.86 11.66 -0.26
#